data_AF-A0A5M8Q222-F1
#
_entry.id   AF-A0A5M8Q222-F1
#
_cell.length_a   1.000
_cell.length_b   1.000
_cell.length_c   1.000
_cell.angle_alpha   90.00
_cell.angle_beta   90.00
_cell.angle_gamma   90.00
#
_symmetry.space_group_name_H-M   'P 1'
#
loop_
_entity.id
_entity.type
_entity.pdbx_description
1 polymer ?
#
loop_
_entity_poly.entity_id
_entity_poly.type
_entity_poly.pdbx_seq_one_letter_code
_entity_poly.pdbx_strand_id
1 'polypeptide(L)'
;MKGFPLEKARIQVIFPLLALGGHVFIGLTLTGAFQVMSIMLVDLYPTSPATATAANNLVRCLMGAAGTAVIIQMIEGMGRGWCFTFIAAVVFFASPILWVEMKWGPKWREARRVRISRQKEEKEGPS
;
A
#
# COMPACT_ATOMS: atom_id res chain seq x y z
N MET A 1 36.45 29.65 2.48
CA MET A 1 35.27 30.53 2.57
C MET A 1 34.00 29.68 2.62
N LYS A 2 33.64 29.16 3.80
CA LYS A 2 32.40 28.38 4.03
C LYS A 2 31.47 29.29 4.85
N GLY A 3 30.46 29.88 4.21
CA GLY A 3 29.62 30.88 4.88
C GLY A 3 28.82 31.82 3.99
N PHE A 4 28.78 31.63 2.66
CA PHE A 4 27.91 32.43 1.80
C PHE A 4 26.43 32.05 2.01
N PRO A 5 25.50 33.02 2.10
CA PRO A 5 24.07 32.77 2.30
C PRO A 5 23.42 31.93 1.19
N LEU A 6 24.06 31.80 0.03
CA LEU A 6 23.62 30.98 -1.10
C LEU A 6 23.64 29.47 -0.82
N GLU A 7 24.55 28.96 0.02
CA GLU A 7 24.62 27.52 0.34
C GLU A 7 23.48 27.11 1.28
N LYS A 8 23.14 27.96 2.25
CA LYS A 8 21.96 27.76 3.11
C LYS A 8 20.66 27.83 2.31
N ALA A 9 20.55 28.76 1.36
CA ALA A 9 19.40 28.87 0.48
C ALA A 9 19.23 27.62 -0.41
N ARG A 10 20.33 27.10 -0.98
CA ARG A 10 20.28 25.83 -1.75
C ARG A 10 19.87 24.66 -0.87
N ILE A 11 20.42 24.51 0.33
CA ILE A 11 20.04 23.41 1.25
C ILE A 11 18.57 23.53 1.68
N GLN A 12 18.09 24.75 1.96
CA GLN A 12 16.68 24.99 2.29
C GLN A 12 15.70 24.73 1.13
N VAL A 13 16.14 24.83 -0.13
CA VAL A 13 15.31 24.52 -1.30
C VAL A 13 15.42 23.04 -1.70
N ILE A 14 16.61 22.44 -1.58
CA ILE A 14 16.86 21.04 -1.92
C ILE A 14 16.15 20.09 -0.94
N PHE A 15 16.18 20.39 0.35
CA PHE A 15 15.54 19.55 1.38
C PHE A 15 14.03 19.34 1.15
N PRO A 16 13.20 20.39 0.93
CA PRO A 16 11.79 20.21 0.62
C PRO A 16 11.57 19.58 -0.76
N LEU A 17 12.42 19.82 -1.76
CA LEU A 17 12.29 19.16 -3.07
C LEU A 17 12.51 17.64 -2.98
N LEU A 18 13.53 17.20 -2.22
CA LEU A 18 13.79 15.78 -1.99
C LEU A 18 12.71 15.14 -1.13
N ALA A 19 12.27 15.83 -0.08
CA ALA A 19 11.17 15.38 0.75
C ALA A 19 9.89 15.23 -0.09
N LEU A 20 9.52 16.24 -0.88
CA LEU A 20 8.35 16.19 -1.76
C LEU A 20 8.46 15.06 -2.79
N GLY A 21 9.60 14.89 -3.44
CA GLY A 21 9.82 13.81 -4.40
C GLY A 21 9.58 12.43 -3.78
N GLY A 22 10.12 12.19 -2.58
CA GLY A 22 9.90 10.94 -1.83
C GLY A 22 8.44 10.74 -1.44
N HIS A 23 7.77 11.79 -0.94
CA HIS A 23 6.36 11.71 -0.54
C HIS A 23 5.43 11.47 -1.73
N VAL A 24 5.71 12.05 -2.90
CA VAL A 24 4.93 11.81 -4.13
C VAL A 24 5.04 10.35 -4.55
N PHE A 25 6.24 9.76 -4.51
CA PHE A 25 6.42 8.35 -4.88
C PHE A 25 5.70 7.41 -3.92
N ILE A 26 5.81 7.65 -2.61
CA ILE A 26 5.09 6.86 -1.58
C ILE A 26 3.58 7.03 -1.76
N GLY A 27 3.09 8.26 -1.95
CA GLY A 27 1.67 8.54 -2.17
C GLY A 27 1.12 7.87 -3.42
N LEU A 28 1.85 7.93 -4.54
CA LEU A 28 1.45 7.32 -5.81
C LEU A 28 1.37 5.80 -5.72
N THR A 29 2.41 5.17 -5.18
CA THR A 29 2.47 3.70 -5.06
C THR A 29 1.41 3.17 -4.10
N LEU A 30 1.27 3.80 -2.92
CA LEU A 30 0.27 3.40 -1.92
C LEU A 30 -1.15 3.55 -2.47
N THR A 31 -1.47 4.72 -3.05
CA THR A 31 -2.80 4.98 -3.64
C THR A 31 -3.08 4.07 -4.82
N GLY A 32 -2.10 3.87 -5.70
CA GLY A 32 -2.22 2.96 -6.83
C GLY A 32 -2.55 1.52 -6.41
N ALA A 33 -1.86 0.99 -5.40
CA ALA A 33 -2.13 -0.34 -4.85
C ALA A 33 -3.56 -0.44 -4.29
N PHE A 34 -4.01 0.57 -3.52
CA PHE A 34 -5.38 0.60 -3.00
C PHE A 34 -6.44 0.63 -4.11
N GLN A 35 -6.20 1.40 -5.17
CA GLN A 35 -7.13 1.48 -6.30
C GLN A 35 -7.20 0.16 -7.06
N VAL A 36 -6.06 -0.50 -7.30
CA VAL A 36 -6.03 -1.83 -7.92
C VAL A 36 -6.79 -2.86 -7.09
N MET A 37 -6.63 -2.85 -5.76
CA MET A 37 -7.38 -3.74 -4.86
C MET A 37 -8.89 -3.47 -4.91
N SER A 38 -9.29 -2.21 -4.89
CA SER A 38 -10.71 -1.81 -4.97
C SER A 38 -11.35 -2.29 -6.28
N ILE A 39 -10.65 -2.11 -7.41
CA ILE A 39 -11.11 -2.58 -8.72
C ILE A 39 -11.15 -4.12 -8.75
N MET A 40 -10.12 -4.80 -8.22
CA MET A 40 -10.06 -6.27 -8.19
C MET A 40 -11.20 -6.88 -7.36
N LEU A 41 -11.58 -6.25 -6.25
CA LEU A 41 -12.69 -6.68 -5.42
C LEU A 41 -14.03 -6.58 -6.15
N VAL A 42 -14.25 -5.50 -6.90
CA VAL A 42 -15.44 -5.33 -7.76
C VAL A 42 -15.45 -6.37 -8.88
N ASP A 43 -14.30 -6.61 -9.52
CA ASP A 43 -14.14 -7.65 -10.56
C ASP A 43 -14.39 -9.07 -10.02
N LEU A 44 -14.05 -9.33 -8.74
CA LEU A 44 -14.19 -10.65 -8.11
C LEU A 44 -15.59 -10.92 -7.56
N TYR A 45 -16.28 -9.91 -7.06
CA TYR A 45 -17.61 -10.02 -6.45
C TYR A 45 -18.66 -9.23 -7.24
N PRO A 46 -18.98 -9.62 -8.50
CA PRO A 46 -19.95 -8.89 -9.32
C PRO A 46 -21.36 -8.90 -8.71
N THR A 47 -21.68 -9.87 -7.85
CA THR A 47 -22.97 -9.99 -7.15
C THR A 47 -23.07 -9.14 -5.87
N SER A 48 -21.96 -8.69 -5.29
CA SER A 48 -21.97 -7.86 -4.07
C SER A 48 -20.73 -6.95 -3.92
N PRO A 49 -20.47 -6.07 -4.91
CA PRO A 49 -19.28 -5.21 -4.89
C PRO A 49 -19.26 -4.22 -3.70
N ALA A 50 -20.43 -3.80 -3.23
CA ALA A 50 -20.56 -2.90 -2.08
C ALA A 50 -19.99 -3.53 -0.78
N THR A 51 -20.26 -4.81 -0.55
CA THR A 51 -19.79 -5.55 0.63
C THR A 51 -18.27 -5.72 0.60
N ALA A 52 -17.72 -6.04 -0.57
CA ALA A 52 -16.28 -6.20 -0.76
C ALA A 52 -15.53 -4.88 -0.51
N THR A 53 -16.05 -3.76 -1.03
CA THR A 53 -15.49 -2.42 -0.79
C THR A 53 -15.62 -1.99 0.68
N ALA A 54 -16.76 -2.27 1.32
CA ALA A 54 -16.96 -1.96 2.74
C ALA A 54 -15.99 -2.73 3.64
N ALA A 55 -15.79 -4.02 3.39
CA ALA A 55 -14.82 -4.84 4.12
C ALA A 55 -13.38 -4.33 3.94
N ASN A 56 -13.00 -3.94 2.72
CA ASN A 56 -11.67 -3.38 2.44
C ASN A 56 -11.43 -2.08 3.21
N ASN A 57 -12.40 -1.16 3.20
CA ASN A 57 -12.33 0.08 3.95
C ASN A 57 -12.30 -0.17 5.47
N LEU A 58 -13.05 -1.15 5.96
CA LEU A 58 -13.03 -1.55 7.36
C LEU A 58 -11.65 -2.04 7.81
N VAL A 59 -11.06 -2.98 7.07
CA VAL A 59 -9.71 -3.52 7.37
C VAL A 59 -8.67 -2.40 7.38
N ARG A 60 -8.74 -1.49 6.40
CA ARG A 60 -7.86 -0.32 6.34
C ARG A 60 -8.00 0.57 7.58
N CYS A 61 -9.23 0.91 7.96
CA CYS A 61 -9.49 1.75 9.12
C CYS A 61 -9.02 1.09 10.41
N LEU A 62 -9.27 -0.22 10.57
CA LEU A 62 -8.83 -0.99 11.73
C LEU A 62 -7.30 -1.04 11.84
N MET A 63 -6.59 -1.27 10.72
CA MET A 63 -5.12 -1.21 10.71
C MET A 63 -4.60 0.19 11.04
N GLY A 64 -5.22 1.25 10.51
CA GLY A 64 -4.83 2.63 10.83
C GLY A 64 -5.05 2.98 12.31
N ALA A 65 -6.18 2.55 12.86
CA ALA A 65 -6.51 2.72 14.28
C ALA A 65 -5.54 1.93 15.17
N ALA A 66 -5.27 0.66 14.86
CA ALA A 66 -4.30 -0.16 15.58
C ALA A 66 -2.89 0.44 15.53
N GLY A 67 -2.44 0.89 14.36
CA GLY A 67 -1.14 1.56 14.20
C GLY A 67 -1.03 2.81 15.05
N THR A 68 -2.08 3.65 15.06
CA THR A 68 -2.11 4.89 15.86
C THR A 68 -2.12 4.58 17.36
N ALA A 69 -2.88 3.56 17.79
CA ALA A 69 -2.96 3.15 19.18
C ALA A 69 -1.62 2.63 19.72
N VAL A 70 -0.89 1.85 18.89
CA VAL A 70 0.40 1.26 19.28
C VAL A 70 1.53 2.30 19.23
N ILE A 71 1.46 3.30 18.34
CA ILE A 71 2.50 4.33 18.19
C ILE A 71 2.78 5.09 19.49
N ILE A 72 1.75 5.47 20.24
CA ILE A 72 1.94 6.25 21.48
C ILE A 72 2.68 5.40 22.53
N GLN A 73 2.26 4.14 22.70
CA GLN A 73 2.91 3.18 23.60
C GLN A 73 4.38 2.92 23.20
N MET A 74 4.65 2.82 21.90
CA MET A 74 6.02 2.65 21.39
C MET A 74 6.90 3.89 21.64
N ILE A 75 6.35 5.10 21.49
CA ILE A 75 7.07 6.35 21.73
C ILE A 75 7.44 6.48 23.21
N GLU A 76 6.54 6.12 24.12
CA GLU A 76 6.77 6.18 25.56
C GLU A 76 7.77 5.10 26.03
N GLY A 77 7.74 3.91 25.44
CA GLY A 77 8.63 2.81 25.82
C GLY A 77 10.06 2.89 25.25
N MET A 78 10.22 3.22 23.96
CA MET A 78 11.52 3.14 23.25
C MET A 78 12.07 4.51 22.83
N GLY A 79 11.29 5.58 23.00
CA GLY A 79 11.63 6.92 22.54
C GLY A 79 11.35 7.14 21.05
N ARG A 80 11.27 8.42 20.65
CA ARG A 80 10.84 8.84 19.31
C ARG A 80 11.76 8.31 18.20
N GLY A 81 13.08 8.35 18.41
CA GLY A 81 14.06 7.95 17.41
C GLY A 81 13.92 6.47 17.00
N TRP A 82 13.98 5.57 17.98
CA TRP A 82 13.86 4.13 17.76
C TRP A 82 12.48 3.71 17.26
N CYS A 83 11.41 4.39 17.69
CA CYS A 83 10.06 4.14 17.18
C CYS A 83 9.98 4.30 15.65
N PHE A 84 10.51 5.41 15.11
CA PHE A 84 10.52 5.62 13.66
C PHE A 84 11.44 4.64 12.93
N THR A 85 12.56 4.22 13.55
CA THR A 85 13.46 3.22 12.93
C THR A 85 12.79 1.85 12.85
N PHE A 86 12.05 1.44 13.88
CA PHE A 86 11.29 0.20 13.87
C PHE A 86 10.17 0.22 12.83
N ILE A 87 9.40 1.31 12.75
CA ILE A 87 8.34 1.44 11.74
C ILE A 87 8.95 1.40 10.33
N ALA A 88 10.07 2.10 10.11
CA ALA A 88 10.79 2.03 8.84
C ALA A 88 11.27 0.61 8.51
N ALA A 89 11.75 -0.14 9.50
CA ALA A 89 12.16 -1.53 9.32
C ALA A 89 10.96 -2.43 8.97
N VAL A 90 9.83 -2.31 9.68
CA VAL A 90 8.61 -3.07 9.37
C VAL A 90 8.13 -2.79 7.95
N VAL A 91 8.10 -1.51 7.54
CA VAL A 91 7.74 -1.12 6.17
C VAL A 91 8.76 -1.66 5.15
N PHE A 92 10.05 -1.65 5.47
CA PHE A 92 11.10 -2.20 4.61
C PHE A 92 10.94 -3.72 4.41
N PHE A 93 10.62 -4.47 5.47
CA PHE A 93 10.34 -5.90 5.38
C PHE A 93 9.00 -6.20 4.69
N ALA A 94 8.01 -5.30 4.80
CA ALA A 94 6.74 -5.41 4.07
C ALA A 94 6.84 -4.98 2.59
N SER A 95 7.83 -4.18 2.23
CA SER A 95 8.07 -3.70 0.85
C SER A 95 8.23 -4.84 -0.18
N PRO A 96 9.02 -5.91 0.04
CA PRO A 96 9.13 -7.00 -0.92
C PRO A 96 7.82 -7.76 -1.11
N ILE A 97 6.91 -7.79 -0.13
CA ILE A 97 5.58 -8.41 -0.27
C ILE A 97 4.79 -7.73 -1.38
N LEU A 98 4.80 -6.39 -1.45
CA LEU A 98 4.13 -5.63 -2.51
C LEU A 98 4.77 -5.87 -3.88
N TRP A 99 6.10 -6.02 -3.92
CA TRP A 99 6.82 -6.30 -5.17
C TRP A 99 6.52 -7.70 -5.71
N VAL A 100 6.40 -8.69 -4.81
CA VAL A 100 5.95 -10.05 -5.15
C VAL A 100 4.52 -10.02 -5.66
N GLU A 101 3.63 -9.27 -5.00
CA GLU A 101 2.24 -9.14 -5.43
C GLU A 101 2.12 -8.46 -6.80
N MET A 102 2.93 -7.44 -7.09
CA MET A 102 2.99 -6.84 -8.42
C MET A 102 3.47 -7.81 -9.50
N LYS A 103 4.47 -8.66 -9.19
CA LYS A 103 5.07 -9.58 -10.16
C LYS A 103 4.21 -10.82 -10.42
N TRP A 104 3.54 -11.34 -9.39
CA TRP A 104 2.69 -12.54 -9.49
C TRP A 104 1.19 -12.25 -9.59
N GLY A 105 0.75 -11.03 -9.26
CA GLY A 105 -0.62 -10.58 -9.39
C GLY A 105 -1.22 -10.79 -10.79
N PRO A 106 -0.52 -10.44 -11.89
CA PRO A 106 -1.00 -10.72 -13.24
C PRO A 106 -1.20 -12.22 -13.50
N LYS A 107 -0.26 -13.05 -13.02
CA LYS A 107 -0.29 -14.52 -13.17
C LYS A 107 -1.44 -15.14 -12.37
N TRP A 108 -1.72 -14.63 -11.18
CA TRP A 108 -2.87 -15.05 -10.37
C TRP A 108 -4.20 -14.58 -10.97
N ARG A 109 -4.24 -13.41 -11.60
CA ARG A 109 -5.43 -12.93 -12.35
C ARG A 109 -5.74 -13.81 -13.54
N GLU A 110 -4.72 -14.23 -14.29
CA GLU A 110 -4.87 -15.13 -15.43
C GLU A 110 -5.33 -16.53 -14.98
N ALA A 111 -4.68 -17.10 -13.96
CA ALA A 111 -5.09 -18.38 -13.37
C ALA A 111 -6.54 -18.35 -12.84
N ARG A 112 -7.01 -17.20 -12.36
CA ARG A 112 -8.39 -16.99 -11.92
C ARG A 112 -9.38 -16.87 -13.07
N ARG A 113 -9.04 -16.21 -14.18
CA ARG A 113 -9.91 -16.17 -15.38
C ARG A 113 -10.19 -17.58 -15.90
N VAL A 114 -9.15 -18.41 -15.97
CA VAL A 114 -9.28 -19.81 -16.43
C VAL A 114 -10.15 -20.65 -15.48
N ARG A 115 -10.07 -20.42 -14.16
CA ARG A 115 -10.96 -21.11 -13.20
C ARG A 115 -12.42 -20.68 -13.36
N ILE A 116 -12.69 -19.40 -13.58
CA ILE A 116 -14.05 -18.88 -13.74
C ILE A 116 -14.67 -19.35 -15.07
N SER A 117 -13.91 -19.39 -16.17
CA SER A 117 -14.40 -19.92 -17.44
C SER A 117 -14.74 -21.40 -17.35
N ARG A 118 -13.89 -22.21 -16.71
CA ARG A 118 -14.16 -23.64 -16.51
C ARG A 118 -15.41 -23.91 -15.65
N GLN A 119 -15.64 -23.08 -14.62
CA GLN A 119 -16.86 -23.17 -13.81
C GLN A 119 -18.13 -22.74 -14.56
N LYS A 120 -18.03 -21.86 -15.57
CA LYS A 120 -19.15 -21.54 -16.45
C LYS A 120 -19.45 -22.70 -17.39
N GLU A 121 -18.42 -23.29 -18.00
CA GLU A 121 -18.54 -24.46 -18.88
C GLU A 121 -19.12 -25.69 -18.15
N GLU A 122 -18.68 -25.96 -16.91
CA GLU A 122 -19.24 -27.03 -16.06
C GLU A 122 -20.68 -26.77 -15.62
N LYS A 123 -21.10 -25.50 -15.49
CA LYS A 123 -22.48 -25.14 -15.11
C LYS A 123 -23.43 -25.05 -16.29
N GLU A 124 -22.92 -24.79 -17.49
CA GLU A 124 -23.75 -24.73 -18.70
C GLU A 124 -24.00 -26.13 -19.28
N GLY A 125 -23.10 -27.11 -19.08
CA GLY A 125 -23.31 -28.50 -19.51
C GLY A 125 -23.38 -28.65 -21.04
N PRO A 126 -22.91 -29.77 -21.63
CA PRO A 126 -23.12 -30.00 -23.06
C PRO A 126 -24.62 -30.17 -23.31
N SER A 127 -25.18 -29.26 -24.13
CA SER A 127 -26.53 -29.38 -24.68
C SER A 127 -26.70 -30.67 -25.47
#